data_AF-W5SAR0-F1
#
_entry.id   AF-W5SAR0-F1
#
_cell.length_a   1.000
_cell.length_b   1.000
_cell.length_c   1.000
_cell.angle_alpha   90.00
_cell.angle_beta   90.00
_cell.angle_gamma   90.00
#
_symmetry.space_group_name_H-M   'P 1'
#
loop_
_entity.id
_entity.type
_entity.pdbx_description
1 polymer ?
#
loop_
_entity_poly.entity_id
_entity_poly.type
_entity_poly.pdbx_seq_one_letter_code
_entity_poly.pdbx_strand_id
1 'polypeptide(L)'
;MGHAQPVITQQMVIAELIKAGINRDIAADLSFRYYRNELTYKDIEYLESNFNLKLEMLERSLKSEIISVKTELNNKVDIKFNELDNKVDTVENNLNTRIDTKFNELDNKIDTVENNLNTKIDTKFNELDNKVDTVENNLNTRIDTKFNELDNKIDTVENNLNTRIDTKFNELDNKIDTVENNLNTKIDTKFNELDNKIDTVENNLNTKIDTKFNELDNKIDTVENNLNTKIDTKFNELDNKIDTVENNLNTKIDTKFNELDNKIDINKMESKSTSRLHTWMFGTIITLNIGIILALISMLSK
;
A
#
# COMPACT_ATOMS: atom_id res chain seq x y z
N MET A 1 -108.48 -106.52 90.47
CA MET A 1 -109.24 -107.72 90.88
C MET A 1 -109.24 -108.67 89.70
N GLY A 2 -108.51 -109.78 89.83
CA GLY A 2 -108.63 -110.87 88.87
C GLY A 2 -110.02 -111.48 89.03
N HIS A 3 -110.88 -111.27 88.04
CA HIS A 3 -111.94 -112.23 87.80
C HIS A 3 -111.26 -113.45 87.21
N ALA A 4 -111.40 -114.60 87.86
CA ALA A 4 -111.08 -115.88 87.27
C ALA A 4 -111.92 -115.97 85.99
N GLN A 5 -111.31 -115.62 84.85
CA GLN A 5 -111.97 -115.73 83.56
C GLN A 5 -112.30 -117.22 83.41
N PRO A 6 -113.57 -117.56 83.10
CA PRO A 6 -113.93 -118.94 82.86
C PRO A 6 -112.93 -119.49 81.85
N VAL A 7 -112.26 -120.59 82.16
CA VAL A 7 -111.35 -121.23 81.20
C VAL A 7 -112.22 -121.72 80.06
N ILE A 8 -112.30 -120.91 78.99
CA ILE A 8 -113.08 -121.23 77.82
C ILE A 8 -112.33 -122.34 77.10
N THR A 9 -112.74 -123.58 77.34
CA THR A 9 -112.14 -124.72 76.65
C THR A 9 -112.50 -124.67 75.17
N GLN A 10 -111.63 -125.21 74.31
CA GLN A 10 -111.94 -125.39 72.88
C GLN A 10 -113.34 -125.98 72.71
N GLN A 11 -113.69 -126.98 73.52
CA GLN A 11 -114.99 -127.65 73.48
C GLN A 11 -116.18 -126.75 73.83
N MET A 12 -116.02 -125.78 74.74
CA MET A 12 -117.03 -124.76 75.03
C MET A 12 -117.24 -123.82 73.84
N VAL A 13 -116.18 -123.45 73.13
CA VAL A 13 -116.27 -122.63 71.91
C VAL A 13 -116.91 -123.43 70.77
N ILE A 14 -116.55 -124.71 70.61
CA ILE A 14 -117.19 -125.61 69.62
C ILE A 14 -118.69 -125.72 69.91
N ALA A 15 -119.08 -125.92 71.17
CA ALA A 15 -120.48 -126.09 71.57
C ALA A 15 -121.31 -124.83 71.25
N GLU A 16 -120.78 -123.64 71.51
CA GLU A 16 -121.49 -122.41 71.20
C GLU A 16 -121.49 -122.06 69.69
N LEU A 17 -120.42 -122.38 68.95
CA LEU A 17 -120.40 -122.21 67.49
C LEU A 17 -121.41 -123.16 66.80
N ILE A 18 -121.54 -124.41 67.26
CA ILE A 18 -122.57 -125.35 66.77
C ILE A 18 -123.98 -124.85 67.11
N LYS A 19 -124.21 -124.33 68.32
CA LYS A 19 -125.49 -123.71 68.71
C LYS A 19 -125.86 -122.53 67.82
N ALA A 20 -124.87 -121.75 67.38
CA ALA A 20 -125.05 -120.66 66.43
C ALA A 20 -125.32 -121.13 64.98
N GLY A 21 -125.49 -122.43 64.74
CA GLY A 21 -125.82 -123.01 63.44
C GLY A 21 -124.61 -123.30 62.55
N ILE A 22 -123.39 -123.18 63.07
CA ILE A 22 -122.16 -123.45 62.30
C ILE A 22 -121.94 -124.97 62.23
N ASN A 23 -121.60 -125.46 61.03
CA ASN A 23 -121.27 -126.87 60.80
C ASN A 23 -120.17 -127.33 61.78
N ARG A 24 -120.31 -128.52 62.35
CA ARG A 24 -119.40 -129.07 63.38
C ARG A 24 -117.92 -129.03 62.99
N ASP A 25 -117.60 -129.29 61.72
CA ASP A 25 -116.21 -129.30 61.25
C ASP A 25 -115.64 -127.88 61.20
N ILE A 26 -116.46 -126.91 60.75
CA ILE A 26 -116.12 -125.49 60.72
C ILE A 26 -116.04 -124.92 62.16
N ALA A 27 -116.93 -125.34 63.05
CA ALA A 27 -116.93 -124.96 64.46
C ALA A 27 -115.69 -125.50 65.20
N ALA A 28 -115.26 -126.72 64.87
CA ALA A 28 -114.03 -127.31 65.40
C ALA A 28 -112.78 -126.52 64.96
N ASP A 29 -112.70 -126.14 63.68
CA ASP A 29 -111.61 -125.32 63.12
C ASP A 29 -111.60 -123.89 63.70
N LEU A 30 -112.74 -123.20 63.71
CA LEU A 30 -112.88 -121.84 64.29
C LEU A 30 -112.56 -121.82 65.78
N SER A 31 -113.04 -122.82 66.53
CA SER A 31 -112.70 -122.97 67.94
C SER A 31 -111.23 -123.25 68.17
N PHE A 32 -110.61 -124.11 67.34
CA PHE A 32 -109.18 -124.37 67.42
C PHE A 32 -108.38 -123.08 67.22
N ARG A 33 -108.74 -122.29 66.19
CA ARG A 33 -108.13 -120.98 65.89
C ARG A 33 -108.34 -119.97 67.02
N TYR A 34 -109.52 -119.95 67.65
CA TYR A 34 -109.82 -119.10 68.79
C TYR A 34 -109.00 -119.50 70.02
N TYR A 35 -108.98 -120.79 70.37
CA TYR A 35 -108.24 -121.31 71.54
C TYR A 35 -106.72 -121.14 71.41
N ARG A 36 -106.21 -121.16 70.17
CA ARG A 36 -104.80 -120.90 69.86
C ARG A 36 -104.46 -119.41 69.63
N ASN A 37 -105.41 -118.49 69.83
CA ASN A 37 -105.27 -117.05 69.58
C ASN A 37 -104.76 -116.69 68.17
N GLU A 38 -104.95 -117.58 67.18
CA GLU A 38 -104.42 -117.39 65.83
C GLU A 38 -105.02 -116.16 65.12
N LEU A 39 -106.23 -115.74 65.51
CA LEU A 39 -106.86 -114.52 65.00
C LEU A 39 -106.17 -113.24 65.52
N THR A 40 -105.90 -113.16 66.83
CA THR A 40 -105.27 -112.01 67.47
C THR A 40 -103.81 -111.80 67.03
N TYR A 41 -103.07 -112.89 66.82
CA TYR A 41 -101.70 -112.81 66.29
C TYR A 41 -101.67 -112.23 64.87
N LYS A 42 -102.60 -112.64 64.00
CA LYS A 42 -102.71 -112.11 62.63
C LYS A 42 -103.07 -110.63 62.60
N ASP A 43 -103.92 -110.17 63.52
CA ASP A 43 -104.29 -108.75 63.60
C ASP A 43 -103.10 -107.89 64.08
N ILE A 44 -102.31 -108.39 65.04
CA ILE A 44 -101.08 -107.73 65.50
C ILE A 44 -100.01 -107.71 64.41
N GLU A 45 -99.80 -108.84 63.72
CA GLU A 45 -98.87 -108.96 62.59
C GLU A 45 -99.27 -108.03 61.44
N TYR A 46 -100.58 -107.90 61.18
CA TYR A 46 -101.11 -106.93 60.21
C TYR A 46 -100.86 -105.48 60.63
N LEU A 47 -101.08 -105.14 61.90
CA LEU A 47 -100.80 -103.81 62.43
C LEU A 47 -99.31 -103.48 62.36
N GLU A 48 -98.44 -104.39 62.79
CA GLU A 48 -96.99 -104.26 62.73
C GLU A 48 -96.51 -104.07 61.28
N SER A 49 -96.99 -104.91 60.36
CA SER A 49 -96.69 -104.79 58.93
C SER A 49 -97.13 -103.43 58.37
N ASN A 50 -98.35 -102.97 58.69
CA ASN A 50 -98.86 -101.68 58.24
C ASN A 50 -98.08 -100.49 58.84
N PHE A 51 -97.70 -100.57 60.12
CA PHE A 51 -96.86 -99.54 60.76
C PHE A 51 -95.46 -99.50 60.16
N ASN A 52 -94.82 -100.65 59.95
CA ASN A 52 -93.51 -100.75 59.32
C ASN A 52 -93.54 -100.20 57.88
N LEU A 53 -94.56 -100.56 57.09
CA LEU A 53 -94.75 -99.99 55.76
C LEU A 53 -94.91 -98.46 55.78
N LYS A 54 -95.75 -97.93 56.70
CA LYS A 54 -95.91 -96.47 56.86
C LYS A 54 -94.60 -95.79 57.29
N LEU A 55 -93.82 -96.43 58.15
CA LEU A 55 -92.54 -95.92 58.62
C LEU A 55 -91.50 -95.89 57.50
N GLU A 56 -91.40 -96.96 56.71
CA GLU A 56 -90.53 -97.00 55.52
C GLU A 56 -90.95 -95.96 54.48
N MET A 57 -92.25 -95.78 54.24
CA MET A 57 -92.76 -94.73 53.35
C MET A 57 -92.38 -93.33 53.85
N LEU A 58 -92.53 -93.07 55.16
CA LEU A 58 -92.14 -91.81 55.78
C LEU A 58 -90.63 -91.57 55.66
N GLU A 59 -89.80 -92.57 55.96
CA GLU A 59 -88.34 -92.48 55.86
C GLU A 59 -87.90 -92.21 54.41
N ARG A 60 -88.49 -92.90 53.44
CA ARG A 60 -88.22 -92.67 52.01
C ARG A 60 -88.64 -91.26 51.59
N SER A 61 -89.80 -90.78 52.06
CA SER A 61 -90.27 -89.42 51.78
C SER A 61 -89.30 -88.37 52.35
N LEU A 62 -88.90 -88.51 53.61
CA LEU A 62 -87.98 -87.59 54.28
C LEU A 62 -86.59 -87.59 53.61
N LYS A 63 -86.04 -88.77 53.28
CA LYS A 63 -84.78 -88.85 52.53
C LYS A 63 -84.87 -88.16 51.17
N SER A 64 -85.97 -88.35 50.45
CA SER A 64 -86.20 -87.69 49.16
C SER A 64 -86.26 -86.17 49.31
N GLU A 65 -86.96 -85.67 50.33
CA GLU A 65 -87.07 -84.24 50.61
C GLU A 65 -85.71 -83.63 51.01
N ILE A 66 -84.93 -84.31 51.86
CA ILE A 66 -83.57 -83.90 52.23
C ILE A 66 -82.67 -83.83 50.99
N ILE A 67 -82.72 -84.82 50.10
CA ILE A 67 -81.94 -84.81 48.86
C ILE A 67 -82.37 -83.65 47.95
N SER A 68 -83.67 -83.40 47.85
CA SER A 68 -84.22 -82.29 47.06
C SER A 68 -83.73 -80.93 47.60
N VAL A 69 -83.86 -80.70 48.92
CA VAL A 69 -83.42 -79.46 49.57
C VAL A 69 -81.90 -79.28 49.43
N LYS A 70 -81.11 -80.34 49.63
CA LYS A 70 -79.65 -80.28 49.44
C LYS A 70 -79.27 -79.91 48.00
N THR A 71 -79.96 -80.50 47.03
CA THR A 71 -79.74 -80.21 45.60
C THR A 71 -80.10 -78.76 45.28
N GLU A 72 -81.24 -78.27 45.77
CA GLU A 72 -81.65 -76.88 45.57
C GLU A 72 -80.64 -75.90 46.22
N LEU A 73 -80.17 -76.21 47.43
CA LEU A 73 -79.19 -75.38 48.13
C LEU A 73 -77.86 -75.34 47.37
N ASN A 74 -77.35 -76.49 46.92
CA ASN A 74 -76.13 -76.55 46.11
C ASN A 74 -76.27 -75.73 44.83
N ASN A 75 -77.39 -75.88 44.11
CA ASN A 75 -77.64 -75.09 42.90
C ASN A 75 -77.68 -73.58 43.20
N LYS A 76 -78.30 -73.16 44.32
CA LYS A 76 -78.30 -71.75 44.74
C LYS A 76 -76.90 -71.25 45.08
N VAL A 77 -76.08 -72.07 45.72
CA VAL A 77 -74.68 -71.75 46.05
C VAL A 77 -73.86 -71.60 44.77
N ASP A 78 -73.96 -72.54 43.82
CA ASP A 78 -73.24 -72.48 42.55
C ASP A 78 -73.64 -71.25 41.73
N ILE A 79 -74.94 -70.92 41.69
CA ILE A 79 -75.42 -69.68 41.05
C ILE A 79 -74.80 -68.46 41.72
N LYS A 80 -74.72 -68.42 43.06
CA LYS A 80 -74.14 -67.28 43.78
C LYS A 80 -72.63 -67.17 43.61
N PHE A 81 -71.89 -68.27 43.51
CA PHE A 81 -70.47 -68.25 43.17
C PHE A 81 -70.26 -67.74 41.75
N ASN A 82 -71.01 -68.25 40.76
CA ASN A 82 -70.91 -67.76 39.38
C ASN A 82 -71.27 -66.27 39.27
N GLU A 83 -72.29 -65.79 39.99
CA GLU A 83 -72.61 -64.35 40.06
C GLU A 83 -71.45 -63.53 40.67
N LEU A 84 -70.74 -64.08 41.67
CA LEU A 84 -69.62 -63.42 42.31
C LEU A 84 -68.40 -63.38 41.39
N ASP A 85 -68.05 -64.48 40.74
CA ASP A 85 -66.93 -64.57 39.79
C ASP A 85 -67.12 -63.58 38.65
N ASN A 86 -68.31 -63.52 38.06
CA ASN A 86 -68.64 -62.53 37.01
C ASN A 86 -68.48 -61.07 37.50
N LYS A 87 -68.80 -60.79 38.77
CA LYS A 87 -68.60 -59.45 39.36
C LYS A 87 -67.12 -59.16 39.56
N VAL A 88 -66.33 -60.14 40.00
CA VAL A 88 -64.88 -60.01 40.14
C VAL A 88 -64.23 -59.74 38.79
N ASP A 89 -64.55 -60.52 37.77
CA ASP A 89 -64.07 -60.34 36.39
C ASP A 89 -64.43 -58.95 35.85
N THR A 90 -65.66 -58.49 36.11
CA THR A 90 -66.10 -57.15 35.71
C THR A 90 -65.28 -56.06 36.40
N VAL A 91 -65.00 -56.20 37.69
CA VAL A 91 -64.18 -55.23 38.45
C VAL A 91 -62.73 -55.23 37.95
N GLU A 92 -62.15 -56.40 37.72
CA GLU A 92 -60.77 -56.54 37.21
C GLU A 92 -60.62 -55.89 35.83
N ASN A 93 -61.53 -56.19 34.90
CA ASN A 93 -61.51 -55.59 33.56
C ASN A 93 -61.66 -54.06 33.59
N ASN A 94 -62.52 -53.55 34.47
CA ASN A 94 -62.68 -52.10 34.65
C ASN A 94 -61.42 -51.45 35.24
N LEU A 95 -60.75 -52.12 36.19
CA LEU A 95 -59.50 -51.66 36.77
C LEU A 95 -58.38 -51.64 35.73
N ASN A 96 -58.21 -52.71 34.96
CA ASN A 96 -57.23 -52.79 33.88
C ASN A 96 -57.45 -51.68 32.84
N THR A 97 -58.70 -51.49 32.38
CA THR A 97 -59.04 -50.40 31.45
C THR A 97 -58.67 -49.02 32.00
N ARG A 98 -58.91 -48.78 33.30
CA ARG A 98 -58.57 -47.51 33.95
C ARG A 98 -57.06 -47.33 34.10
N ILE A 99 -56.32 -48.39 34.36
CA ILE A 99 -54.86 -48.40 34.41
C ILE A 99 -54.28 -48.07 33.03
N ASP A 100 -54.73 -48.75 31.97
CA ASP A 100 -54.28 -48.51 30.60
C ASP A 100 -54.57 -47.07 30.16
N THR A 101 -55.75 -46.56 30.50
CA THR A 101 -56.10 -45.15 30.23
C THR A 101 -55.12 -44.20 30.92
N LYS A 102 -54.73 -44.48 32.17
CA LYS A 102 -53.80 -43.62 32.92
C LYS A 102 -52.37 -43.71 32.41
N PHE A 103 -51.92 -44.87 31.94
CA PHE A 103 -50.62 -45.01 31.26
C PHE A 103 -50.61 -44.21 29.94
N ASN A 104 -51.64 -44.36 29.11
CA ASN A 104 -51.75 -43.59 27.86
C ASN A 104 -51.78 -42.06 28.13
N GLU A 105 -52.50 -41.61 29.17
CA GLU A 105 -52.46 -40.20 29.57
C GLU A 105 -51.06 -39.74 30.01
N LEU A 106 -50.28 -40.62 30.66
CA LEU A 106 -48.93 -40.33 31.12
C LEU A 106 -47.95 -40.25 29.94
N ASP A 107 -48.02 -41.21 29.01
CA ASP A 107 -47.18 -41.23 27.80
C ASP A 107 -47.39 -39.96 26.98
N ASN A 108 -48.65 -39.57 26.74
CA ASN A 108 -48.97 -38.32 26.03
C ASN A 108 -48.39 -37.07 26.73
N LYS A 109 -48.36 -37.06 28.07
CA LYS A 109 -47.75 -35.96 28.83
C LYS A 109 -46.23 -35.96 28.70
N ILE A 110 -45.60 -37.13 28.71
CA ILE A 110 -44.16 -37.28 28.49
C ILE A 110 -43.80 -36.77 27.10
N ASP A 111 -44.50 -37.21 26.05
CA ASP A 111 -44.29 -36.76 24.67
C ASP A 111 -44.43 -35.24 24.53
N THR A 112 -45.44 -34.66 25.19
CA THR A 112 -45.65 -33.21 25.21
C THR A 112 -44.48 -32.48 25.87
N VAL A 113 -43.95 -32.99 26.98
CA VAL A 113 -42.81 -32.40 27.68
C VAL A 113 -41.55 -32.51 26.82
N GLU A 114 -41.30 -33.66 26.21
CA GLU A 114 -40.14 -33.90 25.35
C GLU A 114 -40.15 -32.97 24.13
N ASN A 115 -41.27 -32.86 23.43
CA ASN A 115 -41.41 -31.95 22.29
C ASN A 115 -41.18 -30.48 22.67
N ASN A 116 -41.69 -30.06 23.84
CA ASN A 116 -41.46 -28.71 24.35
C ASN A 116 -39.99 -28.45 24.72
N LEU A 117 -39.30 -29.46 25.27
CA LEU A 117 -37.88 -29.36 25.58
C LEU A 117 -37.04 -29.28 24.30
N ASN A 118 -37.32 -30.13 23.31
CA ASN A 118 -36.64 -30.10 22.01
C ASN A 118 -36.82 -28.73 21.33
N THR A 119 -38.04 -28.21 21.29
CA THR A 119 -38.32 -26.87 20.73
C THR A 119 -37.52 -25.76 21.46
N LYS A 120 -37.41 -25.83 22.79
CA LYS A 120 -36.62 -24.87 23.58
C LYS A 120 -35.12 -25.00 23.29
N ILE A 121 -34.62 -26.22 23.14
CA ILE A 121 -33.22 -26.50 22.80
C ILE A 121 -32.92 -25.92 21.41
N ASP A 122 -33.74 -26.20 20.40
CA ASP A 122 -33.58 -25.68 19.04
C ASP A 122 -33.60 -24.15 19.01
N THR A 123 -34.52 -23.54 19.76
CA THR A 123 -34.58 -22.08 19.91
C THR A 123 -33.28 -21.53 20.50
N LYS A 124 -32.71 -22.19 21.52
CA LYS A 124 -31.47 -21.76 22.15
C LYS A 124 -30.25 -21.94 21.26
N PHE A 125 -30.20 -23.00 20.45
CA PHE A 125 -29.15 -23.17 19.43
C PHE A 125 -29.23 -22.06 18.37
N ASN A 126 -30.43 -21.78 17.84
CA ASN A 126 -30.62 -20.69 16.88
C ASN A 126 -30.23 -19.32 17.46
N GLU A 127 -30.55 -19.05 18.73
CA GLU A 127 -30.09 -17.83 19.42
C GLU A 127 -28.56 -17.76 19.54
N LEU A 128 -27.90 -18.91 19.76
CA LEU A 128 -26.44 -18.99 19.85
C LEU A 128 -25.78 -18.79 18.50
N ASP A 129 -26.29 -19.41 17.44
CA ASP A 129 -25.78 -19.26 16.07
C ASP A 129 -25.85 -17.80 15.63
N ASN A 130 -26.99 -17.12 15.84
CA ASN A 130 -27.13 -15.70 15.55
C ASN A 130 -26.14 -14.82 16.33
N LYS A 131 -25.81 -15.19 17.58
CA LYS A 131 -24.78 -14.47 18.37
C LYS A 131 -23.39 -14.70 17.80
N VAL A 132 -23.07 -15.92 17.35
CA VAL A 132 -21.80 -16.24 16.69
C VAL A 132 -21.67 -15.42 15.41
N ASP A 133 -22.69 -15.41 14.55
CA ASP A 133 -22.71 -14.63 13.31
C ASP A 133 -22.51 -13.12 13.58
N THR A 134 -23.16 -12.60 14.62
CA THR A 134 -23.00 -11.20 15.03
C THR A 134 -21.57 -10.90 15.47
N VAL A 135 -20.94 -11.80 16.23
CA VAL A 135 -19.55 -11.65 16.67
C VAL A 135 -18.60 -11.71 15.48
N GLU A 136 -18.80 -12.65 14.55
CA GLU A 136 -18.00 -12.79 13.33
C GLU A 136 -18.07 -11.52 12.46
N ASN A 137 -19.27 -11.02 12.20
CA ASN A 137 -19.47 -9.79 11.42
C ASN A 137 -18.80 -8.56 12.07
N ASN A 138 -18.87 -8.45 13.39
CA ASN A 138 -18.21 -7.37 14.13
C ASN A 138 -16.67 -7.48 14.06
N LEU A 139 -16.13 -8.70 14.14
CA LEU A 139 -14.69 -8.94 13.99
C LEU A 139 -14.22 -8.59 12.57
N ASN A 140 -14.94 -9.03 11.54
CA ASN A 140 -14.63 -8.70 10.15
C ASN A 140 -14.64 -7.19 9.91
N THR A 141 -15.68 -6.48 10.38
CA THR A 141 -15.76 -5.01 10.28
C THR A 141 -14.57 -4.32 10.96
N ARG A 142 -14.14 -4.83 12.14
CA ARG A 142 -12.98 -4.30 12.86
C ARG A 142 -11.67 -4.57 12.13
N ILE A 143 -11.53 -5.72 11.48
CA ILE A 143 -10.37 -6.07 10.66
C ILE A 143 -10.31 -5.13 9.45
N ASP A 144 -11.41 -4.95 8.71
CA ASP A 144 -11.47 -4.06 7.55
C ASP A 144 -11.13 -2.61 7.92
N THR A 145 -11.65 -2.13 9.05
CA THR A 145 -11.31 -0.80 9.57
C THR A 145 -9.80 -0.67 9.83
N LYS A 146 -9.17 -1.71 10.38
CA LYS A 146 -7.72 -1.69 10.67
C LYS A 146 -6.87 -1.78 9.42
N PHE A 147 -7.29 -2.51 8.39
CA PHE A 147 -6.64 -2.49 7.08
C PHE A 147 -6.71 -1.11 6.44
N ASN A 148 -7.90 -0.48 6.40
CA ASN A 148 -8.06 0.87 5.87
C ASN A 148 -7.21 1.91 6.64
N GLU A 149 -7.11 1.81 7.97
CA GLU A 149 -6.20 2.66 8.75
C GLU A 149 -4.72 2.44 8.39
N LEU A 150 -4.32 1.21 8.06
CA LEU A 150 -2.95 0.88 7.67
C LEU A 150 -2.62 1.42 6.27
N ASP A 151 -3.53 1.25 5.30
CA ASP A 151 -3.37 1.77 3.94
C ASP A 151 -3.19 3.29 3.95
N ASN A 152 -4.05 4.02 4.69
CA ASN A 152 -3.91 5.48 4.84
C ASN A 152 -2.56 5.89 5.45
N LYS A 153 -2.01 5.09 6.38
CA LYS A 153 -0.68 5.35 6.96
C LYS A 153 0.42 5.11 5.94
N ILE A 154 0.31 4.08 5.10
CA ILE A 154 1.24 3.79 4.02
C ILE A 154 1.25 4.95 3.02
N ASP A 155 0.07 5.39 2.56
CA ASP A 155 -0.07 6.53 1.63
C ASP A 155 0.55 7.81 2.20
N THR A 156 0.36 8.06 3.50
CA THR A 156 0.96 9.21 4.18
C THR A 156 2.48 9.11 4.21
N VAL A 157 3.04 7.93 4.47
CA VAL A 157 4.50 7.71 4.47
C VAL A 157 5.06 7.88 3.06
N GLU A 158 4.41 7.33 2.04
CA GLU A 158 4.82 7.44 0.64
C GLU A 158 4.84 8.90 0.17
N ASN A 159 3.79 9.66 0.44
CA ASN A 159 3.72 11.09 0.11
C ASN A 159 4.83 11.92 0.80
N ASN A 160 5.12 11.62 2.06
CA ASN A 160 6.21 12.27 2.79
C ASN A 160 7.59 11.92 2.21
N LEU A 161 7.80 10.67 1.79
CA LEU A 161 9.03 10.24 1.14
C LEU A 161 9.21 10.94 -0.21
N ASN A 162 8.17 10.99 -1.04
CA ASN A 162 8.20 11.70 -2.33
C ASN A 162 8.54 13.18 -2.15
N THR A 163 7.88 13.87 -1.21
CA THR A 163 8.17 15.28 -0.88
C THR A 163 9.63 15.49 -0.47
N ARG A 164 10.18 14.57 0.33
CA ARG A 164 11.58 14.62 0.77
C ARG A 164 12.56 14.37 -0.39
N ILE A 165 12.21 13.48 -1.31
CA ILE A 165 12.98 13.22 -2.53
C ILE A 165 13.00 14.48 -3.40
N ASP A 166 11.85 15.09 -3.67
CA ASP A 166 11.74 16.32 -4.47
C ASP A 166 12.55 17.47 -3.87
N THR A 167 12.47 17.63 -2.54
CA THR A 167 13.27 18.63 -1.82
C THR A 167 14.77 18.39 -2.02
N LYS A 168 15.22 17.13 -1.99
CA LYS A 168 16.64 16.79 -2.18
C LYS A 168 17.12 16.97 -3.62
N PHE A 169 16.26 16.72 -4.61
CA PHE A 169 16.56 17.06 -6.00
C PHE A 169 16.70 18.57 -6.19
N ASN A 170 15.76 19.36 -5.66
CA ASN A 170 15.85 20.83 -5.73
C ASN A 170 17.11 21.37 -5.01
N GLU A 171 17.49 20.80 -3.87
CA GLU A 171 18.77 21.16 -3.20
C GLU A 171 19.99 20.83 -4.07
N LEU A 172 19.95 19.73 -4.83
CA LEU A 172 21.04 19.31 -5.71
C LEU A 172 21.14 20.23 -6.93
N ASP A 173 20.02 20.56 -7.57
CA ASP A 173 19.97 21.47 -8.72
C ASP A 173 20.53 22.85 -8.35
N ASN A 174 20.11 23.41 -7.21
CA ASN A 174 20.66 24.67 -6.71
C ASN A 174 22.19 24.63 -6.48
N LYS A 175 22.72 23.48 -6.04
CA LYS A 175 24.17 23.31 -5.88
C LYS A 175 24.88 23.25 -7.24
N ILE A 176 24.27 22.58 -8.23
CA ILE A 176 24.79 22.52 -9.59
C ILE A 176 24.84 23.94 -10.18
N ASP A 177 23.75 24.70 -10.10
CA ASP A 177 23.69 26.09 -10.57
C ASP A 177 24.74 26.98 -9.90
N THR A 178 24.95 26.80 -8.59
CA THR A 178 25.98 27.53 -7.85
C THR A 178 27.39 27.19 -8.35
N VAL A 179 27.66 25.91 -8.63
CA VAL A 179 28.96 25.48 -9.18
C VAL A 179 29.17 26.03 -10.58
N GLU A 180 28.14 25.98 -11.44
CA GLU A 180 28.18 26.50 -12.80
C GLU A 180 28.47 28.00 -12.82
N ASN A 181 27.74 28.80 -12.02
CA ASN A 181 27.97 30.23 -11.90
C ASN A 181 29.39 30.58 -11.41
N ASN A 182 29.92 29.82 -10.45
CA ASN A 182 31.28 29.99 -9.96
C ASN A 182 32.33 29.66 -11.04
N LEU A 183 32.09 28.63 -11.85
CA LEU A 183 32.96 28.27 -12.97
C LEU A 183 32.94 29.35 -14.05
N ASN A 184 31.77 29.84 -14.43
CA ASN A 184 31.61 30.92 -15.41
C ASN A 184 32.35 32.19 -14.93
N THR A 185 32.18 32.58 -13.67
CA THR A 185 32.91 33.74 -13.08
C THR A 185 34.44 33.56 -13.15
N LYS A 186 34.95 32.34 -12.88
CA LYS A 186 36.38 32.04 -12.99
C LYS A 186 36.87 32.10 -14.44
N ILE A 187 36.07 31.62 -15.39
CA ILE A 187 36.37 31.70 -16.82
C ILE A 187 36.45 33.16 -17.26
N ASP A 188 35.45 33.97 -16.92
CA ASP A 188 35.43 35.41 -17.26
C ASP A 188 36.64 36.14 -16.67
N THR A 189 37.00 35.84 -15.42
CA THR A 189 38.21 36.40 -14.79
C THR A 189 39.47 36.05 -15.57
N LYS A 190 39.59 34.79 -16.04
CA LYS A 190 40.75 34.34 -16.82
C LYS A 190 40.81 34.96 -18.22
N PHE A 191 39.67 35.18 -18.86
CA PHE A 191 39.60 35.94 -20.11
C PHE A 191 40.06 37.38 -19.90
N ASN A 192 39.55 38.08 -18.88
CA ASN A 192 39.98 39.44 -18.57
C ASN A 192 41.49 39.52 -18.24
N GLU A 193 42.05 38.55 -17.51
CA GLU A 193 43.50 38.47 -17.28
C GLU A 193 44.29 38.29 -18.59
N LEU A 194 43.76 37.52 -19.55
CA LEU A 194 44.38 37.29 -20.84
C LEU A 194 44.34 38.55 -21.71
N ASP A 195 43.19 39.22 -21.78
CA ASP A 195 43.01 40.47 -22.54
C ASP A 195 44.00 41.54 -22.03
N ASN A 196 44.10 41.74 -20.72
CA ASN A 196 45.07 42.67 -20.13
C ASN A 196 46.54 42.33 -20.50
N LYS A 197 46.88 41.04 -20.62
CA LYS A 197 48.22 40.61 -21.07
C LYS A 197 48.42 40.93 -22.55
N ILE A 198 47.40 40.72 -23.39
CA ILE A 198 47.43 41.06 -24.80
C ILE A 198 47.66 42.57 -24.96
N ASP A 199 46.86 43.41 -24.28
CA ASP A 199 47.00 44.87 -24.30
C ASP A 199 48.40 45.33 -23.88
N THR A 200 48.96 44.69 -22.84
CA THR A 200 50.32 44.98 -22.37
C THR A 200 51.37 44.63 -23.43
N VAL A 201 51.22 43.50 -24.12
CA VAL A 201 52.12 43.10 -25.22
C VAL A 201 52.00 44.06 -26.40
N GLU A 202 50.78 44.45 -26.77
CA GLU A 202 50.53 45.38 -27.86
C GLU A 202 51.15 46.76 -27.57
N ASN A 203 50.94 47.31 -26.38
CA ASN A 203 51.55 48.59 -25.98
C ASN A 203 53.08 48.56 -25.98
N ASN A 204 53.68 47.46 -25.52
CA ASN A 204 55.12 47.27 -25.55
C ASN A 204 55.67 47.17 -26.99
N LEU A 205 54.93 46.52 -27.89
CA LEU A 205 55.29 46.43 -29.31
C LEU A 205 55.20 47.82 -29.97
N ASN A 206 54.13 48.57 -29.74
CA ASN A 206 53.95 49.93 -30.25
C ASN A 206 55.08 50.84 -29.77
N THR A 207 55.43 50.81 -28.48
CA THR A 207 56.55 51.59 -27.93
C THR A 207 57.90 51.24 -28.60
N LYS A 208 58.14 49.94 -28.87
CA LYS A 208 59.36 49.50 -29.59
C LYS A 208 59.37 50.00 -31.03
N ILE A 209 58.23 49.98 -31.70
CA ILE A 209 58.06 50.49 -33.07
C ILE A 209 58.36 52.00 -33.08
N ASP A 210 57.75 52.78 -32.20
CA ASP A 210 57.98 54.23 -32.09
C ASP A 210 59.45 54.56 -31.83
N THR A 211 60.10 53.80 -30.93
CA THR A 211 61.54 53.97 -30.66
C THR A 211 62.38 53.71 -31.92
N LYS A 212 62.04 52.69 -32.71
CA LYS A 212 62.75 52.37 -33.96
C LYS A 212 62.53 53.42 -35.05
N PHE A 213 61.33 54.00 -35.13
CA PHE A 213 61.07 55.15 -36.01
C PHE A 213 61.90 56.36 -35.60
N ASN A 214 61.91 56.72 -34.31
CA ASN A 214 62.74 57.82 -33.82
C ASN A 214 64.25 57.60 -34.06
N GLU A 215 64.76 56.37 -33.88
CA GLU A 215 66.15 56.03 -34.23
C GLU A 215 66.43 56.21 -35.72
N LEU A 216 65.45 55.88 -36.58
CA LEU A 216 65.57 56.03 -38.03
C LEU A 216 65.55 57.51 -38.44
N ASP A 217 64.64 58.30 -37.88
CA ASP A 217 64.55 59.75 -38.13
C ASP A 217 65.85 60.46 -37.74
N ASN A 218 66.40 60.17 -36.55
CA ASN A 218 67.70 60.72 -36.13
C ASN A 218 68.85 60.34 -37.08
N LYS A 219 68.83 59.11 -37.64
CA LYS A 219 69.81 58.70 -38.65
C LYS A 219 69.64 59.48 -39.95
N ILE A 220 68.40 59.71 -40.39
CA ILE A 220 68.07 60.52 -41.56
C ILE A 220 68.58 61.95 -41.36
N ASP A 221 68.25 62.59 -40.23
CA ASP A 221 68.72 63.94 -39.88
C ASP A 221 70.26 64.03 -39.87
N THR A 222 70.93 63.01 -39.34
CA THR A 222 72.40 62.95 -39.33
C THR A 222 72.96 62.85 -40.74
N VAL A 223 72.35 62.04 -41.62
CA VAL A 223 72.76 61.95 -43.03
C VAL A 223 72.53 63.29 -43.73
N GLU A 224 71.38 63.93 -43.52
CA GLU A 224 71.03 65.22 -44.08
C GLU A 224 72.03 66.31 -43.66
N ASN A 225 72.32 66.43 -42.37
CA ASN A 225 73.31 67.39 -41.86
C ASN A 225 74.72 67.16 -42.43
N ASN A 226 75.14 65.89 -42.55
CA ASN A 226 76.43 65.55 -43.16
C ASN A 226 76.47 65.89 -44.66
N LEU A 227 75.36 65.71 -45.39
CA LEU A 227 75.24 66.12 -46.79
C LEU A 227 75.31 67.64 -46.91
N ASN A 228 74.56 68.38 -46.09
CA ASN A 228 74.59 69.84 -46.06
C ASN A 228 76.01 70.36 -45.77
N THR A 229 76.69 69.82 -44.76
CA THR A 229 78.08 70.19 -44.44
C THR A 229 79.03 69.93 -45.61
N LYS A 230 78.88 68.80 -46.33
CA LYS A 230 79.67 68.50 -47.53
C LYS A 230 79.38 69.48 -48.66
N ILE A 231 78.11 69.85 -48.85
CA ILE A 231 77.69 70.87 -49.82
C ILE A 231 78.33 72.22 -49.48
N ASP A 232 78.22 72.68 -48.23
CA ASP A 232 78.81 73.93 -47.76
C ASP A 232 80.34 73.95 -47.96
N THR A 233 81.02 72.85 -47.64
CA THR A 233 82.46 72.71 -47.86
C THR A 233 82.80 72.83 -49.35
N LYS A 234 82.01 72.23 -50.24
CA LYS A 234 82.20 72.32 -51.69
C LYS A 234 81.94 73.72 -52.22
N PHE A 235 80.96 74.44 -51.67
CA PHE A 235 80.74 75.86 -51.98
C PHE A 235 81.93 76.71 -51.53
N ASN A 236 82.42 76.55 -50.30
CA ASN A 236 83.59 77.27 -49.81
C ASN A 236 84.86 76.97 -50.65
N GLU A 237 85.08 75.71 -51.05
CA GLU A 237 86.17 75.34 -51.98
C GLU A 237 86.02 76.05 -53.34
N LEU A 238 84.78 76.19 -53.83
CA LEU A 238 84.49 76.88 -55.08
C LEU A 238 84.73 78.39 -54.95
N ASP A 239 84.26 79.02 -53.88
CA ASP A 239 84.47 80.44 -53.59
C ASP A 239 85.97 80.77 -53.51
N ASN A 240 86.75 79.97 -52.76
CA ASN A 240 88.21 80.15 -52.70
C ASN A 240 88.90 80.03 -54.07
N LYS A 241 88.41 79.13 -54.94
CA LYS A 241 88.91 79.03 -56.32
C LYS A 241 88.55 80.26 -57.13
N ILE A 242 87.35 80.81 -56.97
CA ILE A 242 86.91 82.06 -57.59
C ILE A 242 87.80 83.21 -57.13
N ASP A 243 88.00 83.39 -55.82
CA ASP A 243 88.87 84.42 -55.23
C ASP A 243 90.31 84.32 -55.75
N THR A 244 90.84 83.09 -55.88
CA THR A 244 92.18 82.85 -56.44
C THR A 244 92.25 83.26 -57.91
N VAL A 245 91.23 82.95 -58.70
CA VAL A 245 91.14 83.36 -60.11
C VAL A 245 91.04 84.88 -60.21
N GLU A 246 90.22 85.51 -59.37
CA GLU A 246 90.06 86.96 -59.31
C GLU A 246 91.36 87.66 -58.93
N ASN A 247 92.05 87.21 -57.89
CA ASN A 247 93.36 87.75 -57.49
C ASN A 247 94.41 87.58 -58.60
N ASN A 248 94.46 86.43 -59.25
CA ASN A 248 95.38 86.21 -60.39
C ASN A 248 95.07 87.14 -61.57
N LEU A 249 93.79 87.39 -61.85
CA LEU A 249 93.36 88.33 -62.88
C LEU A 249 93.75 89.76 -62.51
N ASN A 250 93.47 90.20 -61.27
CA ASN A 250 93.85 91.51 -60.76
C ASN A 250 95.37 91.71 -60.83
N THR A 251 96.16 90.74 -60.37
CA THR A 251 97.63 90.80 -60.47
C THR A 251 98.10 90.92 -61.93
N LYS A 252 97.50 90.15 -62.86
CA LYS A 252 97.81 90.27 -64.29
C LYS A 252 97.45 91.65 -64.84
N ILE A 253 96.31 92.21 -64.45
CA ILE A 253 95.87 93.56 -64.81
C ILE A 253 96.88 94.59 -64.28
N ASP A 254 97.27 94.53 -63.00
CA ASP A 254 98.25 95.41 -62.39
C ASP A 254 99.60 95.32 -63.11
N THR A 255 100.05 94.11 -63.43
CA THR A 255 101.31 93.91 -64.18
C THR A 255 101.23 94.56 -65.55
N LYS A 256 100.09 94.41 -66.25
CA LYS A 256 99.85 95.04 -67.56
C LYS A 256 99.76 96.57 -67.46
N PHE A 257 99.15 97.10 -66.40
CA PHE A 257 99.13 98.52 -66.11
C PHE A 257 100.54 99.06 -65.85
N ASN A 258 101.35 98.37 -65.03
CA ASN A 258 102.75 98.74 -64.78
C ASN A 258 103.61 98.67 -66.05
N GLU A 259 103.43 97.65 -66.89
CA GLU A 259 104.08 97.58 -68.22
C GLU A 259 103.69 98.76 -69.11
N LEU A 260 102.42 99.16 -69.06
CA LEU A 260 101.89 100.30 -69.82
C LEU A 260 102.46 101.62 -69.29
N ASP A 261 102.47 101.83 -67.97
CA ASP A 261 103.05 103.00 -67.31
C ASP A 261 104.54 103.12 -67.62
N ASN A 262 105.29 102.01 -67.52
CA ASN A 262 106.70 101.98 -67.90
C ASN A 262 106.91 102.35 -69.38
N LYS A 263 106.05 101.85 -70.30
CA LYS A 263 106.10 102.26 -71.71
C LYS A 263 105.79 103.74 -71.90
N ILE A 264 104.81 104.28 -71.16
CA ILE A 264 104.47 105.71 -71.19
C ILE A 264 105.65 106.53 -70.68
N ASP A 265 106.29 106.13 -69.59
CA ASP A 265 107.46 106.80 -69.02
C ASP A 265 108.66 106.76 -69.98
N ILE A 266 108.95 105.61 -70.60
CA ILE A 266 109.97 105.49 -71.65
C ILE A 266 109.66 106.45 -72.81
N ASN A 267 108.42 106.42 -73.33
CA ASN A 267 108.00 107.32 -74.41
C ASN A 267 108.10 108.80 -74.01
N LYS A 268 107.79 109.13 -72.75
CA LYS A 268 107.93 110.48 -72.19
C LYS A 268 109.40 110.88 -72.08
N MET A 269 110.29 109.97 -71.69
CA MET A 269 111.74 110.19 -71.66
C MET A 269 112.31 110.37 -73.07
N GLU A 270 111.89 109.58 -74.05
CA GLU A 270 112.26 109.73 -75.46
C GLU A 270 111.75 111.05 -76.05
N SER A 271 110.51 111.43 -75.77
CA SER A 271 109.97 112.74 -76.15
C SER A 271 110.77 113.89 -75.52
N LYS A 272 111.17 113.74 -74.24
CA LYS A 272 111.96 114.75 -73.54
C LYS A 272 113.38 114.83 -74.08
N SER A 273 114.04 113.70 -74.38
CA SER A 273 115.37 113.67 -74.98
C SER A 273 115.38 114.23 -76.39
N THR A 274 114.38 113.90 -77.21
CA THR A 274 114.18 114.50 -78.53
C THR A 274 113.90 116.00 -78.43
N SER A 275 113.08 116.47 -77.49
CA SER A 275 112.88 117.93 -77.27
C SER A 275 114.18 118.65 -76.89
N ARG A 276 115.03 118.01 -76.06
CA ARG A 276 116.35 118.52 -75.68
C ARG A 276 117.29 118.56 -76.87
N LEU A 277 117.27 117.53 -77.73
CA LEU A 277 118.00 117.54 -79.00
C LEU A 277 117.53 118.66 -79.92
N HIS A 278 116.22 118.85 -80.09
CA HIS A 278 115.69 119.98 -80.87
C HIS A 278 116.13 121.32 -80.27
N THR A 279 116.04 121.49 -78.95
CA THR A 279 116.50 122.70 -78.25
C THR A 279 118.00 122.96 -78.46
N TRP A 280 118.81 121.91 -78.39
CA TRP A 280 120.25 121.96 -78.66
C TRP A 280 120.55 122.30 -80.12
N MET A 281 119.85 121.68 -81.08
CA MET A 281 119.97 121.98 -82.51
C MET A 281 119.53 123.42 -82.84
N PHE A 282 118.44 123.91 -82.25
CA PHE A 282 118.05 125.31 -82.39
C PHE A 282 119.12 126.25 -81.81
N GLY A 283 119.68 125.92 -80.65
CA GLY A 283 120.78 126.68 -80.03
C GLY A 283 122.04 126.76 -80.90
N THR A 284 122.46 125.65 -81.52
CA THR A 284 123.64 125.63 -82.42
C THR A 284 123.39 126.35 -83.74
N ILE A 285 122.17 126.27 -84.29
CA ILE A 285 121.79 127.01 -85.50
C ILE A 285 121.79 128.54 -85.23
N ILE A 286 121.30 128.98 -84.07
CA ILE A 286 121.29 130.41 -83.70
C ILE A 286 122.73 130.95 -83.55
N THR A 287 123.63 130.22 -82.88
CA THR A 287 125.03 130.66 -82.68
C THR A 287 125.82 130.73 -83.97
N LEU A 288 125.65 129.74 -84.87
CA LEU A 288 126.28 129.76 -86.20
C LEU A 288 125.84 130.98 -87.03
N ASN A 289 124.54 131.29 -87.03
CA ASN A 289 124.00 132.42 -87.78
C ASN A 289 124.51 133.77 -87.23
N ILE A 290 124.64 133.93 -85.91
CA ILE A 290 125.20 135.15 -85.30
C ILE A 290 126.69 135.32 -85.64
N GLY A 291 127.47 134.23 -85.62
CA GLY A 291 128.89 134.26 -85.96
C GLY A 291 129.18 134.67 -87.40
N ILE A 292 128.36 134.21 -88.35
CA ILE A 292 128.49 134.56 -89.77
C ILE A 292 128.18 136.05 -90.02
N ILE A 293 127.16 136.59 -89.36
CA ILE A 293 126.77 138.01 -89.49
C ILE A 293 127.88 138.94 -88.99
N LEU A 294 128.52 138.59 -87.86
CA LEU A 294 129.62 139.39 -87.30
C LEU A 294 130.89 139.37 -88.18
N ALA A 295 131.20 138.23 -88.80
CA ALA A 295 132.35 138.10 -89.69
C ALA A 295 132.18 138.84 -91.02
N LEU A 296 130.95 138.93 -91.56
CA LEU A 296 130.66 139.70 -92.77
C LEU A 296 130.74 141.21 -92.55
N ILE A 297 130.43 141.70 -91.35
CA ILE A 297 130.49 143.13 -91.01
C ILE A 297 131.94 143.64 -90.95
N SER A 298 132.90 142.80 -90.52
CA SER A 298 134.30 143.24 -90.39
C SER A 298 135.07 143.33 -91.71
N MET A 299 134.59 142.72 -92.81
CA MET A 299 135.20 142.82 -94.14
C MET A 299 134.85 144.12 -94.90
N LEU A 300 133.98 144.97 -94.36
CA LEU A 300 133.48 146.18 -95.03
C LEU A 300 134.18 147.49 -94.63
N SER A 301 135.09 147.51 -93.66
CA SER A 301 135.85 148.72 -93.31
C SER A 301 137.31 148.61 -93.74
N LYS A 302 137.58 149.09 -94.97
CA LYS A 302 138.90 149.57 -95.42
C LYS A 302 139.22 150.91 -94.77
#